data_AF-A0A6G4XBH7-F1
#
_entry.id   AF-A0A6G4XBH7-F1
#
_cell.length_a   1.000
_cell.length_b   1.000
_cell.length_c   1.000
_cell.angle_alpha   90.00
_cell.angle_beta   90.00
_cell.angle_gamma   90.00
#
_symmetry.space_group_name_H-M   'P 1'
#
loop_
_entity.id
_entity.type
_entity.pdbx_description
1 polymer ?
#
loop_
_entity_poly.entity_id
_entity_poly.type
_entity_poly.pdbx_seq_one_letter_code
_entity_poly.pdbx_strand_id
1 'polypeptide(L)'
;VDVGWSLATTRAALEHRAVLTGDTTITSGVTTEGRLAVLFTGQGAQRPGMGLGLYEQFPAFAEAFDAVCARLDVRLERPLREVLADGTGLEDTLWAQTALFALEVALFRLVESWGITPDVLLGHSLGEITAAHVSGILDLDDACTLVAERGRLMQALPTGGGMLAVQATEADVADSGLDIAAVNGPESVVLSGDLEAINRYAAECAARGWRVNALAVSHAFHSALMEPMLEEFAAVLSGLTFSPARIPVVSNLTGAVAEPGVMQEP
;
A
#
# COMPACT_ATOMS: atom_id res chain seq x y z
N VAL A 1 -4.47 -23.98 -34.69
CA VAL A 1 -3.60 -24.30 -33.54
C VAL A 1 -3.42 -23.01 -32.78
N ASP A 2 -3.82 -22.98 -31.51
CA ASP A 2 -3.59 -21.82 -30.66
C ASP A 2 -2.10 -21.79 -30.28
N VAL A 3 -1.37 -20.85 -30.89
CA VAL A 3 0.08 -20.72 -30.72
C VAL A 3 0.43 -20.39 -29.28
N GLY A 4 -0.30 -19.45 -28.66
CA GLY A 4 -0.05 -19.03 -27.28
C GLY A 4 -0.27 -20.17 -26.30
N TRP A 5 -1.40 -20.85 -26.40
CA TRP A 5 -1.70 -22.03 -25.57
C TRP A 5 -0.65 -23.13 -25.74
N SER A 6 -0.25 -23.41 -26.98
CA SER A 6 0.74 -24.46 -27.28
C SER A 6 2.11 -24.14 -26.69
N LEU A 7 2.55 -22.87 -26.78
CA LEU A 7 3.82 -22.42 -26.19
C LEU A 7 3.81 -22.57 -24.66
N ALA A 8 2.69 -22.24 -24.00
CA ALA A 8 2.59 -22.29 -22.54
C ALA A 8 2.47 -23.71 -21.97
N THR A 9 1.84 -24.65 -22.70
CA THR A 9 1.43 -25.95 -22.12
C THR A 9 2.13 -27.17 -22.69
N THR A 10 2.84 -27.04 -23.83
CA THR A 10 3.39 -28.22 -24.55
C THR A 10 4.89 -28.12 -24.86
N ARG A 11 5.57 -27.08 -24.38
CA ARG A 11 7.00 -26.87 -24.60
C ARG A 11 7.75 -26.88 -23.29
N ALA A 12 9.02 -27.30 -23.35
CA ALA A 12 9.91 -27.24 -22.19
C ALA A 12 10.17 -25.77 -21.81
N ALA A 13 10.12 -25.48 -20.52
CA ALA A 13 10.38 -24.16 -19.98
C ALA A 13 11.90 -23.93 -19.79
N LEU A 14 12.60 -23.56 -20.86
CA LEU A 14 14.04 -23.32 -20.88
C LEU A 14 14.44 -22.07 -20.05
N GLU A 15 15.73 -21.92 -19.77
CA GLU A 15 16.28 -20.84 -18.93
C GLU A 15 16.11 -19.46 -19.56
N HIS A 16 16.39 -19.35 -20.87
CA HIS A 16 16.22 -18.11 -21.62
C HIS A 16 14.79 -18.00 -22.09
N ARG A 17 14.07 -16.99 -21.60
CA ARG A 17 12.64 -16.80 -21.86
C ARG A 17 12.37 -15.43 -22.44
N ALA A 18 11.35 -15.35 -23.29
CA ALA A 18 10.76 -14.10 -23.75
C ALA A 18 9.24 -14.25 -23.78
N VAL A 19 8.52 -13.18 -23.43
CA VAL A 19 7.07 -13.10 -23.54
C VAL A 19 6.72 -12.00 -24.54
N LEU A 20 5.84 -12.33 -25.49
CA LEU A 20 5.42 -11.42 -26.54
C LEU A 20 3.90 -11.21 -26.47
N THR A 21 3.46 -10.00 -26.79
CA THR A 21 2.06 -9.68 -27.10
C THR A 21 1.98 -9.20 -28.54
N GLY A 22 1.35 -10.00 -29.41
CA GLY A 22 1.52 -9.84 -30.86
C GLY A 22 3.00 -10.00 -31.24
N ASP A 23 3.54 -9.03 -31.97
CA ASP A 23 4.95 -9.02 -32.39
C ASP A 23 5.88 -8.27 -31.41
N THR A 24 5.34 -7.75 -30.31
CA THR A 24 6.12 -6.95 -29.34
C THR A 24 6.65 -7.83 -28.22
N THR A 25 7.96 -7.84 -28.02
CA THR A 25 8.56 -8.45 -26.82
C THR A 25 8.32 -7.54 -25.63
N ILE A 26 7.49 -8.00 -24.70
CA ILE A 26 7.16 -7.24 -23.47
C ILE A 26 8.17 -7.52 -22.35
N THR A 27 8.82 -8.68 -22.37
CA THR A 27 9.92 -8.99 -21.44
C THR A 27 10.77 -10.14 -21.99
N SER A 28 12.05 -10.15 -21.61
CA SER A 28 12.97 -11.26 -21.88
C SER A 28 14.01 -11.34 -20.76
N GLY A 29 14.51 -12.55 -20.48
CA GLY A 29 15.49 -12.75 -19.42
C GLY A 29 15.93 -14.18 -19.26
N VAL A 30 16.75 -14.40 -18.22
CA VAL A 30 17.21 -15.71 -17.78
C VAL A 30 16.53 -16.02 -16.45
N THR A 31 15.97 -17.21 -16.31
CA THR A 31 15.35 -17.64 -15.06
C THR A 31 16.37 -17.72 -13.94
N THR A 32 15.97 -17.29 -12.75
CA THR A 32 16.69 -17.52 -11.50
C THR A 32 15.76 -18.21 -10.52
N GLU A 33 16.33 -19.05 -9.65
CA GLU A 33 15.59 -19.58 -8.51
C GLU A 33 15.59 -18.54 -7.38
N GLY A 34 14.49 -18.45 -6.64
CA GLY A 34 14.36 -17.49 -5.56
C GLY A 34 12.98 -17.52 -4.93
N ARG A 35 12.87 -16.81 -3.80
CA ARG A 35 11.59 -16.55 -3.15
C ARG A 35 10.88 -15.37 -3.81
N LEU A 36 9.56 -15.44 -3.87
CA LEU A 36 8.69 -14.36 -4.35
C LEU A 36 8.20 -13.50 -3.18
N ALA A 37 8.52 -12.21 -3.21
CA ALA A 37 7.92 -11.22 -2.33
C ALA A 37 6.85 -10.42 -3.10
N VAL A 38 5.70 -10.18 -2.47
CA VAL A 38 4.68 -9.24 -2.97
C VAL A 38 4.62 -8.05 -2.03
N LEU A 39 4.72 -6.85 -2.62
CA LEU A 39 4.77 -5.59 -1.90
C LEU A 39 3.50 -4.77 -2.18
N PHE A 40 2.87 -4.29 -1.12
CA PHE A 40 1.70 -3.41 -1.14
C PHE A 40 2.13 -1.98 -0.82
N THR A 41 1.66 -1.02 -1.59
CA THR A 41 2.05 0.39 -1.44
C THR A 41 1.21 1.11 -0.39
N GLY A 42 1.75 2.21 0.12
CA GLY A 42 0.99 3.18 0.91
C GLY A 42 0.22 4.16 0.02
N GLN A 43 -0.34 5.18 0.68
CA GLN A 43 -1.00 6.31 0.02
C GLN A 43 -0.03 7.10 -0.88
N GLY A 44 -0.53 7.60 -2.01
CA GLY A 44 0.21 8.39 -3.00
C GLY A 44 0.30 7.74 -4.39
N ALA A 45 -0.14 6.48 -4.53
CA ALA A 45 -0.16 5.76 -5.80
C ALA A 45 -1.53 5.80 -6.52
N GLN A 46 -2.55 6.38 -5.88
CA GLN A 46 -3.89 6.48 -6.43
C GLN A 46 -3.89 7.33 -7.71
N ARG A 47 -4.76 6.96 -8.65
CA ARG A 47 -5.01 7.74 -9.85
C ARG A 47 -6.44 7.50 -10.36
N PRO A 48 -7.09 8.51 -10.98
CA PRO A 48 -8.40 8.32 -11.58
C PRO A 48 -8.41 7.15 -12.58
N GLY A 49 -9.48 6.36 -12.51
CA GLY A 49 -9.73 5.19 -13.35
C GLY A 49 -8.84 3.98 -13.07
N MET A 50 -8.03 3.98 -12.00
CA MET A 50 -7.21 2.81 -11.66
C MET A 50 -8.08 1.55 -11.46
N GLY A 51 -7.62 0.41 -11.96
CA GLY A 51 -8.31 -0.87 -11.84
C GLY A 51 -9.52 -1.06 -12.77
N LEU A 52 -10.17 0.00 -13.28
CA LEU A 52 -11.41 -0.15 -14.07
C LEU A 52 -11.23 -0.95 -15.36
N GLY A 53 -10.10 -0.77 -16.07
CA GLY A 53 -9.79 -1.59 -17.24
C GLY A 53 -9.54 -3.06 -16.90
N LEU A 54 -9.01 -3.37 -15.70
CA LEU A 54 -8.85 -4.75 -15.24
C LEU A 54 -10.18 -5.36 -14.82
N TYR A 55 -11.04 -4.57 -14.19
CA TYR A 55 -12.40 -4.94 -13.82
C TYR A 55 -13.21 -5.44 -15.02
N GLU A 56 -13.10 -4.75 -16.17
CA GLU A 56 -13.81 -5.15 -17.39
C GLU A 56 -13.28 -6.44 -18.02
N GLN A 57 -11.99 -6.75 -17.83
CA GLN A 57 -11.29 -7.81 -18.56
C GLN A 57 -11.12 -9.10 -17.76
N PHE A 58 -11.05 -9.01 -16.43
CA PHE A 58 -10.67 -10.13 -15.58
C PHE A 58 -11.72 -10.41 -14.49
N PRO A 59 -12.50 -11.50 -14.61
CA PRO A 59 -13.54 -11.86 -13.63
C PRO A 59 -13.02 -12.00 -12.19
N ALA A 60 -11.83 -12.59 -11.99
CA ALA A 60 -11.24 -12.73 -10.65
C ALA A 60 -10.92 -11.39 -9.99
N PHE A 61 -10.50 -10.38 -10.79
CA PHE A 61 -10.32 -9.02 -10.30
C PHE A 61 -11.68 -8.40 -9.94
N ALA A 62 -12.66 -8.50 -10.84
CA ALA A 62 -13.98 -7.91 -10.66
C ALA A 62 -14.69 -8.45 -9.41
N GLU A 63 -14.67 -9.77 -9.21
CA GLU A 63 -15.26 -10.43 -8.04
C GLU A 63 -14.63 -9.94 -6.73
N ALA A 64 -13.29 -9.90 -6.67
CA ALA A 64 -12.58 -9.42 -5.48
C ALA A 64 -12.84 -7.93 -5.22
N PHE A 65 -12.84 -7.11 -6.28
CA PHE A 65 -13.09 -5.68 -6.19
C PHE A 65 -14.52 -5.37 -5.73
N ASP A 66 -15.51 -6.06 -6.28
CA ASP A 66 -16.91 -5.91 -5.88
C ASP A 66 -17.14 -6.36 -4.42
N ALA A 67 -16.46 -7.43 -3.98
CA ALA A 67 -16.53 -7.88 -2.60
C ALA A 67 -15.99 -6.83 -1.62
N VAL A 68 -14.90 -6.14 -1.95
CA VAL A 68 -14.35 -5.05 -1.15
C VAL A 68 -15.28 -3.83 -1.18
N CYS A 69 -15.72 -3.38 -2.37
CA CYS A 69 -16.62 -2.23 -2.51
C CYS A 69 -17.92 -2.43 -1.72
N ALA A 70 -18.53 -3.63 -1.77
CA ALA A 70 -19.76 -3.91 -1.03
C ALA A 70 -19.64 -3.70 0.49
N ARG A 71 -18.43 -3.85 1.06
CA ARG A 71 -18.16 -3.67 2.50
C ARG A 71 -17.70 -2.27 2.86
N LEU A 72 -17.04 -1.60 1.93
CA LEU A 72 -16.61 -0.20 2.12
C LEU A 72 -17.76 0.77 1.86
N ASP A 73 -18.59 0.54 0.85
CA ASP A 73 -19.66 1.48 0.44
C ASP A 73 -20.72 1.68 1.54
N VAL A 74 -20.89 0.72 2.46
CA VAL A 74 -21.78 0.91 3.63
C VAL A 74 -21.19 1.84 4.70
N ARG A 75 -19.91 2.20 4.58
CA ARG A 75 -19.15 3.09 5.48
C ARG A 75 -18.79 4.43 4.82
N LEU A 76 -19.03 4.56 3.53
CA LEU A 76 -18.62 5.69 2.71
C LEU A 76 -19.84 6.52 2.29
N GLU A 77 -19.64 7.82 2.08
CA GLU A 77 -20.72 8.74 1.73
C GLU A 77 -21.24 8.55 0.30
N ARG A 78 -20.45 7.91 -0.57
CA ARG A 78 -20.76 7.59 -1.95
C ARG A 78 -20.03 6.32 -2.39
N PRO A 79 -20.46 5.64 -3.47
CA PRO A 79 -19.82 4.42 -3.91
C PRO A 79 -18.36 4.64 -4.34
N LEU A 80 -17.46 3.80 -3.86
CA LEU A 80 -16.01 3.89 -4.11
C LEU A 80 -15.68 3.87 -5.61
N ARG A 81 -16.44 3.08 -6.38
CA ARG A 81 -16.28 2.98 -7.83
C ARG A 81 -16.54 4.29 -8.55
N GLU A 82 -17.46 5.12 -8.06
CA GLU A 82 -17.73 6.43 -8.68
C GLU A 82 -16.59 7.42 -8.43
N VAL A 83 -16.04 7.43 -7.21
CA VAL A 83 -14.86 8.25 -6.85
C VAL A 83 -13.64 7.85 -7.67
N LEU A 84 -13.45 6.54 -7.89
CA LEU A 84 -12.41 6.05 -8.80
C LEU A 84 -12.63 6.52 -10.24
N ALA A 85 -13.86 6.52 -10.73
CA ALA A 85 -14.17 6.87 -12.11
C ALA A 85 -14.01 8.38 -12.39
N ASP A 86 -14.51 9.24 -11.50
CA ASP A 86 -14.45 10.71 -11.68
C ASP A 86 -13.18 11.35 -11.10
N GLY A 87 -12.49 10.69 -10.18
CA GLY A 87 -11.27 11.15 -9.51
C GLY A 87 -11.47 12.27 -8.49
N THR A 88 -12.71 12.72 -8.26
CA THR A 88 -13.02 13.86 -7.40
C THR A 88 -12.91 13.47 -5.93
N GLY A 89 -11.98 14.11 -5.21
CA GLY A 89 -11.71 13.79 -3.80
C GLY A 89 -10.90 12.51 -3.61
N LEU A 90 -10.40 11.87 -4.68
CA LEU A 90 -9.58 10.65 -4.58
C LEU A 90 -8.28 10.87 -3.78
N GLU A 91 -7.79 12.10 -3.73
CA GLU A 91 -6.61 12.47 -2.95
C GLU A 91 -6.89 12.63 -1.45
N ASP A 92 -8.16 12.72 -1.04
CA ASP A 92 -8.52 12.78 0.37
C ASP A 92 -8.18 11.43 1.02
N THR A 93 -7.61 11.47 2.22
CA THR A 93 -7.04 10.30 2.91
C THR A 93 -8.00 9.11 3.01
N LEU A 94 -9.27 9.35 3.31
CA LEU A 94 -10.28 8.28 3.37
C LEU A 94 -10.43 7.59 2.01
N TRP A 95 -10.60 8.36 0.95
CA TRP A 95 -10.82 7.83 -0.40
C TRP A 95 -9.55 7.20 -0.97
N ALA A 96 -8.38 7.82 -0.78
CA ALA A 96 -7.12 7.27 -1.22
C ALA A 96 -6.84 5.90 -0.59
N GLN A 97 -7.02 5.79 0.74
CA GLN A 97 -6.75 4.52 1.45
C GLN A 97 -7.72 3.41 1.07
N THR A 98 -9.02 3.71 1.03
CA THR A 98 -10.05 2.73 0.65
C THR A 98 -9.90 2.28 -0.81
N ALA A 99 -9.60 3.22 -1.72
CA ALA A 99 -9.40 2.93 -3.13
C ALA A 99 -8.15 2.06 -3.38
N LEU A 100 -7.04 2.38 -2.71
CA LEU A 100 -5.80 1.60 -2.83
C LEU A 100 -5.97 0.20 -2.25
N PHE A 101 -6.59 0.06 -1.08
CA PHE A 101 -6.89 -1.26 -0.51
C PHE A 101 -7.74 -2.11 -1.46
N ALA A 102 -8.82 -1.56 -2.02
CA ALA A 102 -9.67 -2.28 -2.97
C ALA A 102 -8.92 -2.70 -4.24
N LEU A 103 -8.10 -1.80 -4.81
CA LEU A 103 -7.28 -2.09 -5.97
C LEU A 103 -6.27 -3.20 -5.68
N GLU A 104 -5.52 -3.09 -4.59
CA GLU A 104 -4.44 -4.01 -4.28
C GLU A 104 -4.91 -5.41 -3.91
N VAL A 105 -6.03 -5.53 -3.17
CA VAL A 105 -6.67 -6.81 -2.91
C VAL A 105 -7.11 -7.46 -4.23
N ALA A 106 -7.75 -6.70 -5.12
CA ALA A 106 -8.19 -7.22 -6.41
C ALA A 106 -7.03 -7.62 -7.34
N LEU A 107 -5.94 -6.84 -7.35
CA LEU A 107 -4.69 -7.19 -8.06
C LEU A 107 -4.08 -8.47 -7.51
N PHE A 108 -4.05 -8.63 -6.18
CA PHE A 108 -3.53 -9.83 -5.55
C PHE A 108 -4.36 -11.06 -5.94
N ARG A 109 -5.68 -10.99 -5.85
CA ARG A 109 -6.58 -12.10 -6.22
C ARG A 109 -6.49 -12.45 -7.71
N LEU A 110 -6.29 -11.46 -8.57
CA LEU A 110 -6.04 -11.69 -10.00
C LEU A 110 -4.76 -12.52 -10.21
N VAL A 111 -3.64 -12.10 -9.60
CA VAL A 111 -2.36 -12.80 -9.73
C VAL A 111 -2.41 -14.20 -9.11
N GLU A 112 -3.07 -14.34 -7.96
CA GLU A 112 -3.33 -15.62 -7.29
C GLU A 112 -4.15 -16.57 -8.17
N SER A 113 -5.12 -16.06 -8.93
CA SER A 113 -5.93 -16.85 -9.87
C SER A 113 -5.12 -17.48 -11.01
N TRP A 114 -3.92 -16.96 -11.29
CA TRP A 114 -2.98 -17.53 -12.25
C TRP A 114 -2.01 -18.55 -11.62
N GLY A 115 -2.18 -18.87 -10.34
CA GLY A 115 -1.36 -19.83 -9.60
C GLY A 115 -0.07 -19.26 -9.03
N ILE A 116 0.07 -17.93 -8.96
CA ILE A 116 1.24 -17.27 -8.37
C ILE A 116 1.00 -17.07 -6.87
N THR A 117 1.79 -17.76 -6.06
CA THR A 117 1.72 -17.69 -4.59
C THR A 117 3.01 -17.08 -4.02
N PRO A 118 2.95 -16.00 -3.22
CA PRO A 118 4.14 -15.40 -2.63
C PRO A 118 4.68 -16.23 -1.45
N ASP A 119 5.98 -16.15 -1.24
CA ASP A 119 6.66 -16.69 -0.06
C ASP A 119 6.62 -15.71 1.13
N VAL A 120 6.51 -14.41 0.85
CA VAL A 120 6.49 -13.35 1.85
C VAL A 120 5.75 -12.11 1.35
N LEU A 121 5.12 -11.40 2.26
CA LEU A 121 4.43 -10.14 2.01
C LEU A 121 5.10 -9.00 2.76
N LEU A 122 5.05 -7.81 2.20
CA LEU A 122 5.40 -6.57 2.87
C LEU A 122 4.39 -5.50 2.42
N GLY A 123 4.03 -4.61 3.33
CA GLY A 123 3.12 -3.53 3.01
C GLY A 123 3.60 -2.23 3.59
N HIS A 124 3.62 -1.15 2.81
CA HIS A 124 4.05 0.15 3.30
C HIS A 124 2.87 0.91 3.91
N SER A 125 2.91 1.21 5.22
CA SER A 125 1.85 1.96 5.91
C SER A 125 0.48 1.29 5.71
N LEU A 126 -0.44 1.91 4.95
CA LEU A 126 -1.72 1.30 4.54
C LEU A 126 -1.55 -0.11 3.96
N GLY A 127 -0.52 -0.32 3.13
CA GLY A 127 -0.28 -1.60 2.48
C GLY A 127 -0.08 -2.74 3.49
N GLU A 128 0.30 -2.47 4.74
CA GLU A 128 0.40 -3.49 5.78
C GLU A 128 -0.97 -4.05 6.16
N ILE A 129 -2.04 -3.23 6.07
CA ILE A 129 -3.42 -3.71 6.24
C ILE A 129 -3.81 -4.60 5.06
N THR A 130 -3.42 -4.23 3.83
CA THR A 130 -3.59 -5.10 2.66
C THR A 130 -2.86 -6.44 2.87
N ALA A 131 -1.61 -6.41 3.31
CA ALA A 131 -0.80 -7.60 3.59
C ALA A 131 -1.41 -8.46 4.71
N ALA A 132 -1.91 -7.84 5.78
CA ALA A 132 -2.60 -8.50 6.86
C ALA A 132 -3.88 -9.19 6.36
N HIS A 133 -4.65 -8.53 5.49
CA HIS A 133 -5.83 -9.15 4.90
C HIS A 133 -5.47 -10.36 4.01
N VAL A 134 -4.56 -10.18 3.04
CA VAL A 134 -4.26 -11.25 2.08
C VAL A 134 -3.53 -12.45 2.72
N SER A 135 -2.74 -12.22 3.77
CA SER A 135 -2.14 -13.28 4.60
C SER A 135 -3.17 -14.00 5.48
N GLY A 136 -4.35 -13.40 5.68
CA GLY A 136 -5.41 -13.95 6.51
C GLY A 136 -5.35 -13.57 7.98
N ILE A 137 -4.51 -12.60 8.36
CA ILE A 137 -4.52 -12.02 9.71
C ILE A 137 -5.86 -11.32 9.96
N LEU A 138 -6.30 -10.51 9.00
CA LEU A 138 -7.61 -9.87 9.04
C LEU A 138 -8.52 -10.54 8.00
N ASP A 139 -9.76 -10.82 8.38
CA ASP A 139 -10.77 -11.15 7.38
C ASP A 139 -11.15 -9.91 6.55
N LEU A 140 -12.00 -10.08 5.54
CA LEU A 140 -12.33 -8.98 4.65
C LEU A 140 -13.17 -7.89 5.34
N ASP A 141 -14.07 -8.27 6.27
CA ASP A 141 -14.97 -7.34 6.94
C ASP A 141 -14.19 -6.47 7.95
N ASP A 142 -13.28 -7.08 8.70
CA ASP A 142 -12.40 -6.39 9.64
C ASP A 142 -11.37 -5.51 8.92
N ALA A 143 -10.77 -6.00 7.82
CA ALA A 143 -9.84 -5.20 7.03
C ALA A 143 -10.53 -3.96 6.40
N CYS A 144 -11.75 -4.12 5.86
CA CYS A 144 -12.52 -2.99 5.34
C CYS A 144 -12.87 -1.99 6.44
N THR A 145 -13.25 -2.48 7.62
CA THR A 145 -13.52 -1.63 8.79
C THR A 145 -12.28 -0.85 9.20
N LEU A 146 -11.13 -1.53 9.31
CA LEU A 146 -9.87 -0.90 9.69
C LEU A 146 -9.43 0.18 8.70
N VAL A 147 -9.46 -0.09 7.40
CA VAL A 147 -9.05 0.89 6.38
C VAL A 147 -9.97 2.11 6.35
N ALA A 148 -11.29 1.90 6.44
CA ALA A 148 -12.26 2.99 6.43
C ALA A 148 -12.12 3.88 7.67
N GLU A 149 -12.06 3.29 8.87
CA GLU A 149 -11.91 4.05 10.10
C GLU A 149 -10.55 4.72 10.22
N ARG A 150 -9.46 4.04 9.84
CA ARG A 150 -8.12 4.65 9.78
C ARG A 150 -8.11 5.87 8.86
N GLY A 151 -8.64 5.73 7.64
CA GLY A 151 -8.72 6.82 6.68
C GLY A 151 -9.53 8.00 7.20
N ARG A 152 -10.70 7.73 7.79
CA ARG A 152 -11.60 8.75 8.39
C ARG A 152 -10.93 9.49 9.54
N LEU A 153 -10.33 8.77 10.47
CA LEU A 153 -9.67 9.33 11.65
C LEU A 153 -8.46 10.17 11.27
N MET A 154 -7.61 9.67 10.38
CA MET A 154 -6.45 10.41 9.87
C MET A 154 -6.89 11.68 9.12
N GLN A 155 -7.97 11.61 8.34
CA GLN A 155 -8.51 12.76 7.61
C GLN A 155 -9.09 13.84 8.54
N ALA A 156 -9.73 13.44 9.65
CA ALA A 156 -10.39 14.34 10.58
C ALA A 156 -9.42 15.16 11.45
N LEU A 157 -8.14 14.79 11.48
CA LEU A 157 -7.12 15.54 12.20
C LEU A 157 -6.95 16.96 11.65
N PRO A 158 -6.50 17.92 12.48
CA PRO A 158 -6.21 19.26 12.03
C PRO A 158 -5.23 19.26 10.85
N THR A 159 -5.51 20.09 9.85
CA THR A 159 -4.55 20.39 8.79
C THR A 159 -3.43 21.28 9.33
N GLY A 160 -2.34 21.41 8.56
CA GLY A 160 -1.15 22.18 8.97
C GLY A 160 0.06 21.30 9.31
N GLY A 161 -0.06 19.99 9.11
CA GLY A 161 1.10 19.09 9.01
C GLY A 161 1.63 19.01 7.58
N GLY A 162 2.83 18.48 7.42
CA GLY A 162 3.43 18.18 6.14
C GLY A 162 4.39 17.00 6.22
N MET A 163 4.79 16.50 5.04
CA MET A 163 5.78 15.44 4.92
C MET A 163 6.81 15.77 3.84
N LEU A 164 8.06 15.38 4.07
CA LEU A 164 9.20 15.70 3.22
C LEU A 164 10.02 14.44 2.93
N ALA A 165 10.08 14.02 1.67
CA ALA A 165 11.04 13.02 1.23
C ALA A 165 12.42 13.68 1.03
N VAL A 166 13.45 13.09 1.63
CA VAL A 166 14.83 13.58 1.62
C VAL A 166 15.75 12.47 1.14
N GLN A 167 16.62 12.79 0.18
CA GLN A 167 17.71 11.90 -0.21
C GLN A 167 18.88 12.04 0.78
N ALA A 168 18.75 11.40 1.93
CA ALA A 168 19.75 11.37 2.99
C ALA A 168 19.59 10.09 3.82
N THR A 169 20.57 9.77 4.67
CA THR A 169 20.47 8.65 5.60
C THR A 169 19.61 9.02 6.83
N GLU A 170 19.16 8.02 7.58
CA GLU A 170 18.45 8.23 8.87
C GLU A 170 19.30 9.05 9.85
N ALA A 171 20.61 8.77 9.92
CA ALA A 171 21.54 9.46 10.80
C ALA A 171 21.73 10.94 10.41
N ASP A 172 21.70 11.25 9.11
CA ASP A 172 21.88 12.61 8.61
C ASP A 172 20.73 13.56 9.03
N VAL A 173 19.53 13.00 9.23
CA VAL A 173 18.31 13.77 9.56
C VAL A 173 17.92 13.71 11.04
N ALA A 174 18.74 13.06 11.88
CA ALA A 174 18.45 12.87 13.30
C ALA A 174 18.23 14.20 14.05
N ASP A 175 18.95 15.26 13.68
CA ASP A 175 18.85 16.59 14.31
C ASP A 175 17.79 17.50 13.67
N SER A 176 16.93 16.97 12.78
CA SER A 176 15.91 17.76 12.07
C SER A 176 14.84 18.36 12.99
N GLY A 177 14.63 17.76 14.17
CA GLY A 177 13.51 18.11 15.05
C GLY A 177 12.13 17.73 14.49
N LEU A 178 12.10 16.90 13.45
CA LEU A 178 10.91 16.33 12.82
C LEU A 178 10.87 14.83 13.12
N ASP A 179 9.68 14.23 13.05
CA ASP A 179 9.54 12.79 13.17
C ASP A 179 9.96 12.09 11.87
N ILE A 180 10.61 10.93 11.99
CA ILE A 180 10.92 10.07 10.85
C ILE A 180 9.71 9.19 10.56
N ALA A 181 9.01 9.48 9.48
CA ALA A 181 7.81 8.74 9.07
C ALA A 181 8.14 7.43 8.36
N ALA A 182 9.23 7.39 7.59
CA ALA A 182 9.65 6.16 6.91
C ALA A 182 11.14 6.21 6.51
N VAL A 183 11.80 5.05 6.61
CA VAL A 183 13.10 4.81 5.98
C VAL A 183 12.87 3.84 4.83
N ASN A 184 12.73 4.37 3.61
CA ASN A 184 12.41 3.59 2.41
C ASN A 184 13.65 2.93 1.78
N GLY A 185 14.84 3.38 2.17
CA GLY A 185 16.12 2.85 1.73
C GLY A 185 17.28 3.57 2.41
N PRO A 186 18.54 3.15 2.14
CA PRO A 186 19.72 3.67 2.83
C PRO A 186 19.89 5.19 2.75
N GLU A 187 19.46 5.81 1.64
CA GLU A 187 19.51 7.25 1.41
C GLU A 187 18.13 7.81 1.02
N SER A 188 17.05 7.24 1.57
CA SER A 188 15.67 7.63 1.22
C SER A 188 14.81 7.64 2.48
N VAL A 189 14.67 8.82 3.07
CA VAL A 189 13.94 9.03 4.32
C VAL A 189 12.77 9.98 4.09
N VAL A 190 11.67 9.75 4.78
CA VAL A 190 10.52 10.66 4.82
C VAL A 190 10.40 11.23 6.22
N LEU A 191 10.39 12.55 6.33
CA LEU A 191 10.16 13.29 7.56
C LEU A 191 8.71 13.79 7.61
N SER A 192 8.20 13.96 8.82
CA SER A 192 6.82 14.35 9.07
C SER A 192 6.72 15.26 10.29
N GLY A 193 5.86 16.27 10.24
CA GLY A 193 5.66 17.18 11.35
C GLY A 193 4.91 18.44 10.95
N ASP A 194 5.04 19.48 11.78
CA ASP A 194 4.45 20.80 11.50
C ASP A 194 4.94 21.36 10.15
N LEU A 195 4.03 21.96 9.38
CA LEU A 195 4.32 22.42 8.03
C LEU A 195 5.37 23.54 8.00
N GLU A 196 5.43 24.43 9.00
CA GLU A 196 6.46 25.47 9.07
C GLU A 196 7.84 24.85 9.33
N ALA A 197 7.90 23.86 10.23
CA ALA A 197 9.13 23.12 10.52
C ALA A 197 9.62 22.34 9.29
N ILE A 198 8.72 21.68 8.56
CA ILE A 198 9.00 20.99 7.29
C ILE A 198 9.58 21.97 6.26
N ASN A 199 8.95 23.13 6.07
CA ASN A 199 9.40 24.12 5.10
C ASN A 199 10.78 24.70 5.45
N ARG A 200 11.03 24.98 6.73
CA ARG A 200 12.34 25.42 7.21
C ARG A 200 13.41 24.36 6.95
N TYR A 201 13.15 23.11 7.31
CA TYR A 201 14.11 22.03 7.12
C TYR A 201 14.36 21.72 5.64
N ALA A 202 13.33 21.81 4.78
CA ALA A 202 13.50 21.68 3.34
C ALA A 202 14.49 22.71 2.76
N ALA A 203 14.45 23.95 3.24
CA ALA A 203 15.40 24.99 2.84
C ALA A 203 16.83 24.69 3.33
N GLU A 204 16.97 24.15 4.55
CA GLU A 204 18.27 23.71 5.08
C GLU A 204 18.85 22.56 4.27
N CYS A 205 18.05 21.55 3.93
CA CYS A 205 18.43 20.44 3.06
C CYS A 205 18.90 20.95 1.69
N ALA A 206 18.17 21.89 1.08
CA ALA A 206 18.57 22.49 -0.18
C ALA A 206 19.91 23.24 -0.06
N ALA A 207 20.16 23.94 1.04
CA ALA A 207 21.45 24.59 1.30
C ALA A 207 22.61 23.60 1.49
N ARG A 208 22.33 22.38 1.97
CA ARG A 208 23.28 21.26 2.06
C ARG A 208 23.46 20.52 0.72
N GLY A 209 22.67 20.84 -0.31
CA GLY A 209 22.70 20.17 -1.60
C GLY A 209 21.95 18.84 -1.65
N TRP A 210 21.14 18.54 -0.64
CA TRP A 210 20.30 17.33 -0.63
C TRP A 210 19.09 17.51 -1.53
N ARG A 211 18.71 16.44 -2.23
CA ARG A 211 17.47 16.39 -3.00
C ARG A 211 16.31 16.21 -2.03
N VAL A 212 15.31 17.08 -2.15
CA VAL A 212 14.08 17.02 -1.35
C VAL A 212 12.85 17.05 -2.23
N ASN A 213 11.76 16.44 -1.76
CA ASN A 213 10.45 16.49 -2.39
C ASN A 213 9.38 16.63 -1.29
N ALA A 214 8.68 17.76 -1.27
CA ALA A 214 7.51 17.94 -0.41
C ALA A 214 6.39 17.03 -0.93
N LEU A 215 5.81 16.23 -0.05
CA LEU A 215 4.71 15.34 -0.41
C LEU A 215 3.41 16.14 -0.46
N ALA A 216 2.55 15.85 -1.44
CA ALA A 216 1.27 16.50 -1.62
C ALA A 216 0.23 15.96 -0.62
N VAL A 217 0.42 16.27 0.65
CA VAL A 217 -0.45 15.88 1.77
C VAL A 217 -0.67 17.07 2.70
N SER A 218 -1.81 17.12 3.38
CA SER A 218 -2.18 18.19 4.33
C SER A 218 -1.91 17.84 5.80
N HIS A 219 -1.44 16.61 6.04
CA HIS A 219 -1.30 16.01 7.36
C HIS A 219 0.09 15.41 7.51
N ALA A 220 0.57 15.36 8.74
CA ALA A 220 1.85 14.79 9.11
C ALA A 220 1.69 13.34 9.54
N PHE A 221 1.47 12.43 8.59
CA PHE A 221 1.31 11.00 8.91
C PHE A 221 2.58 10.42 9.55
N HIS A 222 2.42 9.43 10.43
CA HIS A 222 3.53 8.81 11.19
C HIS A 222 4.36 9.82 11.99
N SER A 223 3.68 10.76 12.65
CA SER A 223 4.29 11.74 13.57
C SER A 223 3.47 11.85 14.85
N ALA A 224 3.99 12.57 15.84
CA ALA A 224 3.26 12.92 17.05
C ALA A 224 1.92 13.65 16.77
N LEU A 225 1.74 14.26 15.58
CA LEU A 225 0.48 14.89 15.19
C LEU A 225 -0.64 13.88 14.91
N MET A 226 -0.34 12.57 14.90
CA MET A 226 -1.35 11.50 14.87
C MET A 226 -1.90 11.17 16.27
N GLU A 227 -1.27 11.63 17.36
CA GLU A 227 -1.70 11.35 18.74
C GLU A 227 -3.21 11.54 18.98
N PRO A 228 -3.86 12.62 18.48
CA PRO A 228 -5.27 12.87 18.79
C PRO A 228 -6.24 11.81 18.27
N MET A 229 -5.87 11.00 17.27
CA MET A 229 -6.73 9.93 16.78
C MET A 229 -6.51 8.59 17.49
N LEU A 230 -5.45 8.44 18.30
CA LEU A 230 -5.02 7.12 18.77
C LEU A 230 -6.04 6.44 19.70
N GLU A 231 -6.72 7.19 20.58
CA GLU A 231 -7.72 6.60 21.48
C GLU A 231 -8.89 5.98 20.71
N GLU A 232 -9.43 6.71 19.74
CA GLU A 232 -10.53 6.21 18.90
C GLU A 232 -10.06 5.09 17.97
N PHE A 233 -8.84 5.17 17.46
CA PHE A 233 -8.26 4.12 16.63
C PHE A 233 -8.02 2.81 17.41
N ALA A 234 -7.56 2.90 18.65
CA ALA A 234 -7.41 1.75 19.53
C ALA A 234 -8.77 1.10 19.84
N ALA A 235 -9.83 1.91 20.02
CA ALA A 235 -11.19 1.40 20.19
C ALA A 235 -11.66 0.61 18.95
N VAL A 236 -11.37 1.09 17.74
CA VAL A 236 -11.64 0.37 16.50
C VAL A 236 -10.90 -0.98 16.47
N LEU A 237 -9.58 -0.97 16.72
CA LEU A 237 -8.75 -2.18 16.70
C LEU A 237 -9.24 -3.22 17.71
N SER A 238 -9.68 -2.79 18.90
CA SER A 238 -10.21 -3.69 19.94
C SER A 238 -11.48 -4.45 19.53
N GLY A 239 -12.20 -3.95 18.52
CA GLY A 239 -13.39 -4.58 17.96
C GLY A 239 -13.11 -5.58 16.84
N LEU A 240 -11.86 -5.67 16.36
CA LEU A 240 -11.47 -6.53 15.25
C LEU A 240 -10.97 -7.90 15.72
N THR A 241 -11.06 -8.89 14.84
CA THR A 241 -10.51 -10.22 15.05
C THR A 241 -9.22 -10.41 14.25
N PHE A 242 -8.15 -10.78 14.95
CA PHE A 242 -6.87 -11.08 14.33
C PHE A 242 -6.59 -12.59 14.39
N SER A 243 -6.14 -13.14 13.26
CA SER A 243 -5.82 -14.56 13.10
C SER A 243 -4.34 -14.77 12.76
N PRO A 244 -3.81 -16.00 12.94
CA PRO A 244 -2.46 -16.31 12.46
C PRO A 244 -2.31 -16.16 10.95
N ALA A 245 -1.19 -15.57 10.53
CA ALA A 245 -0.86 -15.41 9.12
C ALA A 245 -0.65 -16.77 8.43
N ARG A 246 -1.26 -16.96 7.26
CA ARG A 246 -1.02 -18.12 6.38
C ARG A 246 0.16 -17.91 5.43
N ILE A 247 0.50 -16.65 5.17
CA ILE A 247 1.66 -16.23 4.38
C ILE A 247 2.50 -15.33 5.29
N PRO A 248 3.82 -15.54 5.41
CA PRO A 248 4.69 -14.68 6.21
C PRO A 248 4.57 -13.20 5.81
N VAL A 249 4.50 -12.31 6.80
CA VAL A 249 4.44 -10.85 6.60
C VAL A 249 5.65 -10.22 7.29
N VAL A 250 6.34 -9.30 6.61
CA VAL A 250 7.36 -8.45 7.24
C VAL A 250 6.66 -7.30 7.95
N SER A 251 6.87 -7.19 9.25
CA SER A 251 6.28 -6.13 10.08
C SER A 251 7.00 -4.81 9.87
N ASN A 252 6.25 -3.72 9.69
CA ASN A 252 6.81 -2.38 9.57
C ASN A 252 7.46 -1.87 10.86
N LEU A 253 7.04 -2.41 12.02
CA LEU A 253 7.58 -2.01 13.32
C LEU A 253 8.96 -2.62 13.59
N THR A 254 9.15 -3.89 13.22
CA THR A 254 10.38 -4.63 13.55
C THR A 254 11.36 -4.76 12.40
N GLY A 255 10.90 -4.58 11.15
CA GLY A 255 11.70 -4.82 9.94
C GLY A 255 12.02 -6.31 9.71
N ALA A 256 11.42 -7.22 10.48
CA ALA A 256 11.60 -8.66 10.40
C ALA A 256 10.28 -9.35 10.00
N VAL A 257 10.38 -10.61 9.56
CA VAL A 257 9.18 -11.46 9.42
C VAL A 257 8.51 -11.55 10.78
N ALA A 258 7.21 -11.23 10.82
CA ALA A 258 6.43 -11.21 12.04
C ALA A 258 6.36 -12.62 12.66
N GLU A 259 6.88 -12.74 13.87
CA GLU A 259 6.68 -13.94 14.69
C GLU A 259 5.20 -14.06 15.10
N PRO A 260 4.71 -15.28 15.45
CA PRO A 260 3.36 -15.46 15.97
C PRO A 260 3.06 -14.49 17.12
N GLY A 261 1.91 -13.81 17.06
CA GLY A 261 1.50 -12.81 18.05
C GLY A 261 1.80 -11.35 17.64
N VAL A 262 2.88 -11.08 16.90
CA VAL A 262 3.36 -9.70 16.63
C VAL A 262 2.35 -8.84 15.85
N MET A 263 1.58 -9.45 14.96
CA MET A 263 0.52 -8.78 14.18
C MET A 263 -0.88 -9.32 14.52
N GLN A 264 -1.02 -10.00 15.66
CA GLN A 264 -2.27 -10.63 16.08
C GLN A 264 -2.91 -9.94 17.29
N GLU A 265 -2.37 -8.80 17.67
CA GLU A 265 -2.83 -7.96 18.77
C GLU A 265 -2.89 -6.50 18.28
N PRO A 266 -3.85 -5.70 18.80
CA PRO A 266 -3.96 -4.26 18.55
C PRO A 266 -2.70 -3.45 18.86
#